data_AF-Q9SK51-F1
#
_entry.id   AF-Q9SK51-F1
#
_cell.length_a   1.000
_cell.length_b   1.000
_cell.length_c   1.000
_cell.angle_alpha   90.00
_cell.angle_beta   90.00
_cell.angle_gamma   90.00
#
_symmetry.space_group_name_H-M   'P 1'
#
loop_
_entity.id
_entity.type
_entity.pdbx_description
1 polymer ?
#
loop_
_entity_poly.entity_id
_entity_poly.type
_entity_poly.pdbx_seq_one_letter_code
_entity_poly.pdbx_strand_id
1 'polypeptide(L)'
;MAIFSKLHLLFFSFIIATCTISIVSGTVFTLSNRCNFTVWPGILTANRTLLRGGGFALASGSSVNLTVSPENVKMHRCKRSTTSHTSRIQNRLLWKEIHRTRFLRRESRRRLQRSELRVNGSSGVVACKSACEAFNKPEYCCTGAFSKPETCPPTKYSKIFKGACPTAYSYVYDYASSRFTCTSANYVISFCS
;
A
#
# COMPACT_ATOMS: atom_id res chain seq x y z
N MET A 1 -40.66 -48.88 -5.85
CA MET A 1 -39.75 -48.22 -4.89
C MET A 1 -38.51 -47.56 -5.54
N ALA A 2 -38.11 -47.90 -6.78
CA ALA A 2 -36.88 -47.40 -7.42
C ALA A 2 -36.86 -45.88 -7.77
N ILE A 3 -38.01 -45.22 -7.81
CA ILE A 3 -38.14 -43.79 -8.22
C ILE A 3 -37.66 -42.85 -7.10
N PHE A 4 -37.89 -43.19 -5.83
CA PHE A 4 -37.46 -42.39 -4.67
C PHE A 4 -35.93 -42.35 -4.50
N SER A 5 -35.24 -43.43 -4.90
CA SER A 5 -33.76 -43.50 -4.84
C SER A 5 -33.08 -42.58 -5.85
N LYS A 6 -33.63 -42.48 -7.07
CA LYS A 6 -33.10 -41.59 -8.11
C LYS A 6 -33.29 -40.11 -7.75
N LEU A 7 -34.40 -39.75 -7.11
CA LEU A 7 -34.64 -38.38 -6.67
C LEU A 7 -33.69 -37.95 -5.54
N HIS A 8 -33.36 -38.87 -4.62
CA HIS A 8 -32.38 -38.62 -3.56
C HIS A 8 -30.96 -38.46 -4.12
N LEU A 9 -30.57 -39.26 -5.11
CA LEU A 9 -29.26 -39.13 -5.78
C LEU A 9 -29.13 -37.81 -6.55
N LEU A 10 -30.22 -37.30 -7.15
CA LEU A 10 -30.25 -35.98 -7.79
C LEU A 10 -30.20 -34.84 -6.77
N PHE A 11 -30.82 -35.00 -5.60
CA PHE A 11 -30.71 -34.03 -4.50
C PHE A 11 -29.30 -33.98 -3.92
N PHE A 12 -28.66 -35.13 -3.71
CA PHE A 12 -27.27 -35.18 -3.25
C PHE A 12 -26.29 -34.61 -4.29
N SER A 13 -26.50 -34.86 -5.59
CA SER A 13 -25.66 -34.24 -6.63
C SER A 13 -25.89 -32.74 -6.75
N PHE A 14 -27.12 -32.23 -6.55
CA PHE A 14 -27.42 -30.81 -6.50
C PHE A 14 -26.84 -30.12 -5.25
N ILE A 15 -26.86 -30.79 -4.09
CA ILE A 15 -26.22 -30.29 -2.87
C ILE A 15 -24.69 -30.29 -3.02
N ILE A 16 -24.08 -31.33 -3.59
CA ILE A 16 -22.63 -31.35 -3.84
C ILE A 16 -22.23 -30.30 -4.89
N ALA A 17 -23.03 -30.10 -5.94
CA ALA A 17 -22.79 -29.07 -6.95
C ALA A 17 -22.91 -27.65 -6.39
N THR A 18 -23.92 -27.38 -5.54
CA THR A 18 -24.08 -26.08 -4.88
C THR A 18 -23.13 -25.87 -3.70
N CYS A 19 -22.62 -26.92 -3.07
CA CYS A 19 -21.61 -26.82 -2.00
C CYS A 19 -20.20 -26.50 -2.55
N THR A 20 -20.04 -26.41 -3.89
CA THR A 20 -18.84 -25.82 -4.51
C THR A 20 -18.83 -24.29 -4.52
N ILE A 21 -19.76 -23.63 -3.79
CA ILE A 21 -19.65 -22.19 -3.47
C ILE A 21 -18.28 -21.95 -2.87
N SER A 22 -17.41 -21.38 -3.70
CA SER A 22 -16.03 -21.10 -3.38
C SER A 22 -16.03 -20.11 -2.23
N ILE A 23 -15.49 -20.53 -1.08
CA ILE A 23 -15.25 -19.62 0.04
C ILE A 23 -14.23 -18.59 -0.47
N VAL A 24 -14.69 -17.40 -0.87
CA VAL A 24 -13.80 -16.31 -1.30
C VAL A 24 -13.04 -15.84 -0.08
N SER A 25 -11.80 -16.31 0.08
CA SER A 25 -10.93 -15.87 1.17
C SER A 25 -10.45 -14.44 0.91
N GLY A 26 -11.15 -13.48 1.50
CA GLY A 26 -10.77 -12.07 1.46
C GLY A 26 -9.46 -11.82 2.21
N THR A 27 -8.68 -10.85 1.75
CA THR A 27 -7.49 -10.37 2.47
C THR A 27 -7.88 -9.25 3.43
N VAL A 28 -7.44 -9.33 4.69
CA VAL A 28 -7.69 -8.27 5.68
C VAL A 28 -6.50 -7.31 5.75
N PHE A 29 -6.78 -6.03 5.55
CA PHE A 29 -5.88 -4.91 5.80
C PHE A 29 -6.26 -4.22 7.11
N THR A 30 -5.39 -4.25 8.11
CA THR A 30 -5.52 -3.48 9.34
C THR A 30 -4.74 -2.17 9.21
N LEU A 31 -5.44 -1.05 9.13
CA LEU A 31 -4.83 0.27 9.19
C LEU A 31 -4.74 0.68 10.65
N SER A 32 -3.54 1.01 11.11
CA SER A 32 -3.24 1.35 12.51
C SER A 32 -2.55 2.71 12.59
N ASN A 33 -3.18 3.66 13.27
CA ASN A 33 -2.59 4.97 13.50
C ASN A 33 -1.78 4.98 14.80
N ARG A 34 -0.45 5.01 14.69
CA ARG A 34 0.46 5.16 15.84
C ARG A 34 1.00 6.59 15.98
N CYS A 35 0.49 7.53 15.19
CA CYS A 35 0.80 8.94 15.33
C CYS A 35 0.07 9.51 16.54
N ASN A 36 0.61 10.56 17.16
CA ASN A 36 -0.05 11.34 18.23
C ASN A 36 -1.05 12.39 17.69
N PHE A 37 -1.57 12.15 16.48
CA PHE A 37 -2.53 13.00 15.77
C PHE A 37 -3.38 12.12 14.86
N THR A 38 -4.57 12.59 14.51
CA THR A 38 -5.46 11.91 13.57
C THR A 38 -4.82 11.85 12.18
N VAL A 39 -4.96 10.72 11.49
CA VAL A 39 -4.54 10.56 10.09
C VAL A 39 -5.77 10.38 9.20
N TRP A 40 -5.64 10.67 7.91
CA TRP A 40 -6.72 10.51 6.93
C TRP A 40 -6.27 9.60 5.79
N PRO A 41 -6.36 8.27 5.98
CA PRO A 41 -6.02 7.33 4.93
C PRO A 41 -7.05 7.45 3.80
N GLY A 42 -6.56 7.64 2.56
CA GLY A 42 -7.34 7.46 1.35
C GLY A 42 -7.14 6.04 0.81
N ILE A 43 -8.17 5.45 0.20
CA ILE A 43 -8.11 4.07 -0.29
C ILE A 43 -8.81 3.93 -1.64
N LEU A 44 -8.03 3.52 -2.64
CA LEU A 44 -8.46 3.27 -4.00
C LEU A 44 -8.04 1.84 -4.40
N THR A 45 -8.99 1.03 -4.86
CA THR A 45 -8.70 -0.33 -5.36
C THR A 45 -8.14 -0.29 -6.78
N ALA A 46 -7.61 -1.42 -7.26
CA ALA A 46 -7.15 -1.57 -8.65
C ALA A 46 -8.25 -1.26 -9.68
N ASN A 47 -9.51 -1.56 -9.33
CA ASN A 47 -10.69 -1.26 -10.15
C ASN A 47 -11.22 0.17 -9.96
N ARG A 48 -10.42 1.07 -9.36
CA ARG A 48 -10.75 2.46 -9.05
C ARG A 48 -11.97 2.63 -8.12
N THR A 49 -12.31 1.61 -7.37
CA THR A 49 -13.38 1.68 -6.36
C THR A 49 -12.86 2.42 -5.13
N LEU A 50 -13.59 3.44 -4.69
CA LEU A 50 -13.31 4.17 -3.47
C LEU A 50 -13.84 3.38 -2.27
N LEU A 51 -12.94 2.83 -1.45
CA LEU A 51 -13.35 2.22 -0.19
C LEU A 51 -13.55 3.32 0.86
N ARG A 52 -14.58 3.17 1.70
CA ARG A 52 -14.93 4.15 2.75
C ARG A 52 -15.10 5.58 2.21
N GLY A 53 -15.68 5.74 1.03
CA GLY A 53 -15.90 7.06 0.41
C GLY A 53 -14.63 7.75 -0.09
N GLY A 54 -13.51 7.03 -0.19
CA GLY A 54 -12.24 7.55 -0.72
C GLY A 54 -11.26 8.04 0.33
N GLY A 55 -11.73 8.29 1.56
CA GLY A 55 -10.89 8.54 2.72
C GLY A 55 -11.69 8.75 4.00
N PHE A 56 -11.09 8.47 5.15
CA PHE A 56 -11.76 8.58 6.45
C PHE A 56 -10.79 9.02 7.55
N ALA A 57 -11.31 9.59 8.63
CA ALA A 57 -10.49 9.96 9.78
C ALA A 57 -10.16 8.72 10.63
N LEU A 58 -8.89 8.55 10.98
CA LEU A 58 -8.41 7.50 11.88
C LEU A 58 -7.70 8.17 13.07
N ALA A 59 -8.35 8.16 14.23
CA ALA A 59 -7.87 8.83 15.44
C ALA A 59 -6.53 8.25 15.95
N SER A 60 -5.82 9.04 16.75
CA SER A 60 -4.55 8.64 17.38
C SER A 60 -4.73 7.36 18.20
N GLY A 61 -3.90 6.34 17.95
CA GLY A 61 -3.97 5.04 18.63
C GLY A 61 -5.04 4.08 18.10
N SER A 62 -5.93 4.54 17.21
CA SER A 62 -7.01 3.71 16.67
C SER A 62 -6.55 2.83 15.51
N SER A 63 -7.30 1.74 15.27
CA SER A 63 -7.10 0.87 14.11
C SER A 63 -8.43 0.48 13.47
N VAL A 64 -8.42 0.18 12.17
CA VAL A 64 -9.59 -0.30 11.43
C VAL A 64 -9.21 -1.46 10.52
N ASN A 65 -10.07 -2.46 10.43
CA ASN A 65 -9.91 -3.59 9.52
C ASN A 65 -10.71 -3.34 8.24
N LEU A 66 -10.10 -3.67 7.10
CA LEU A 66 -10.70 -3.58 5.77
C LEU A 66 -10.52 -4.91 5.07
N THR A 67 -11.63 -5.55 4.73
CA THR A 67 -11.62 -6.78 3.93
C THR A 67 -11.65 -6.40 2.45
N VAL A 68 -10.69 -6.91 1.69
CA VAL A 68 -10.55 -6.63 0.25
C VAL A 68 -10.58 -7.96 -0.50
N SER A 69 -11.39 -8.05 -1.57
CA SER A 69 -11.44 -9.22 -2.44
C SER A 69 -10.06 -9.47 -3.07
N PRO A 70 -9.60 -10.72 -3.23
CA PRO A 70 -8.29 -11.05 -3.80
C PRO A 70 -7.97 -10.34 -5.13
N GLU A 71 -8.97 -10.11 -5.99
CA GLU A 71 -8.83 -9.39 -7.27
C GLU A 71 -8.30 -7.95 -7.13
N ASN A 72 -8.49 -7.34 -5.95
CA ASN A 72 -8.14 -5.95 -5.67
C ASN A 72 -6.83 -5.82 -4.88
N VAL A 73 -6.14 -6.93 -4.57
CA VAL A 73 -4.92 -6.94 -3.76
C VAL A 73 -3.68 -6.87 -4.65
N LYS A 74 -3.10 -5.68 -4.76
CA LYS A 74 -1.72 -5.49 -5.25
C LYS A 74 -0.92 -4.78 -4.18
N MET A 75 -0.05 -5.51 -3.49
CA MET A 75 0.75 -4.95 -2.41
C MET A 75 2.20 -5.39 -2.53
N HIS A 76 3.10 -4.42 -2.50
CA HIS A 76 4.53 -4.65 -2.76
C HIS A 76 5.37 -4.77 -1.49
N ARG A 77 4.80 -4.84 -0.28
CA ARG A 77 5.57 -5.07 0.95
C ARG A 77 4.90 -6.05 1.91
N CYS A 78 5.69 -7.02 2.37
CA CYS A 78 5.43 -7.90 3.49
C CYS A 78 6.72 -8.09 4.31
N LYS A 79 6.66 -7.93 5.63
CA LYS A 79 7.65 -8.52 6.55
C LYS A 79 6.91 -9.54 7.42
N ARG A 80 7.20 -10.83 7.25
CA ARG A 80 6.63 -11.88 8.09
C ARG A 80 7.12 -11.66 9.53
N SER A 81 6.20 -11.53 10.49
CA SER A 81 6.55 -11.55 11.91
C SER A 81 6.99 -12.97 12.26
N THR A 82 8.08 -13.14 13.02
CA THR A 82 8.54 -14.46 13.52
C THR A 82 7.63 -15.03 14.60
N THR A 83 6.64 -14.26 15.04
CA THR A 83 5.57 -14.64 15.95
C THR A 83 4.24 -14.26 15.31
N SER A 84 3.36 -15.24 15.08
CA SER A 84 2.04 -15.15 14.41
C SER A 84 2.05 -15.02 12.86
N HIS A 85 1.05 -15.65 12.21
CA HIS A 85 0.73 -15.61 10.78
C HIS A 85 0.38 -14.21 10.21
N THR A 86 0.93 -13.13 10.79
CA THR A 86 0.66 -11.75 10.38
C THR A 86 1.87 -11.17 9.64
N SER A 87 1.64 -10.72 8.40
CA SER A 87 2.67 -9.99 7.65
C SER A 87 2.53 -8.50 7.94
N ARG A 88 3.59 -7.91 8.48
CA ARG A 88 3.64 -6.47 8.77
C ARG A 88 4.03 -5.74 7.49
N ILE A 89 3.17 -4.87 6.98
CA ILE A 89 3.55 -3.92 5.94
C ILE A 89 4.11 -2.69 6.64
N GLN A 90 5.43 -2.49 6.54
CA GLN A 90 5.98 -1.16 6.77
C GLN A 90 5.63 -0.25 5.61
N ASN A 91 4.40 0.26 5.63
CA ASN A 91 3.88 1.06 4.54
C ASN A 91 4.46 2.48 4.60
N ARG A 92 5.43 2.74 3.72
CA ARG A 92 5.50 4.00 2.98
C ARG A 92 4.89 3.72 1.63
N LEU A 93 3.56 3.70 1.62
CA LEU A 93 2.79 3.54 0.38
C LEU A 93 3.20 4.66 -0.58
N LEU A 94 3.47 4.25 -1.82
CA LEU A 94 3.23 5.09 -2.99
C LEU A 94 1.80 5.65 -2.84
N TRP A 95 1.68 6.92 -2.46
CA TRP A 95 0.45 7.67 -2.67
C TRP A 95 0.80 8.88 -3.52
N LYS A 96 0.41 8.81 -4.78
CA LYS A 96 -0.23 9.98 -5.39
C LYS A 96 -1.45 10.29 -4.49
N GLU A 97 -1.56 11.55 -4.09
CA GLU A 97 -2.64 12.11 -3.25
C GLU A 97 -2.82 11.55 -1.81
N ILE A 98 -1.86 11.74 -0.88
CA ILE A 98 -2.24 11.97 0.54
C ILE A 98 -1.36 13.06 1.16
N HIS A 99 -1.99 14.20 1.37
CA HIS A 99 -1.46 15.38 2.03
C HIS A 99 -1.19 15.13 3.53
N ARG A 100 -0.10 15.71 4.04
CA ARG A 100 0.37 15.70 5.43
C ARG A 100 0.81 14.34 5.96
N THR A 101 2.11 14.21 6.23
CA THR A 101 2.56 13.68 7.53
C THR A 101 4.07 13.84 7.64
N ARG A 102 4.50 14.18 8.86
CA ARG A 102 5.88 14.26 9.36
C ARG A 102 6.61 12.89 9.31
N PHE A 103 6.52 12.16 8.21
CA PHE A 103 6.92 10.75 8.05
C PHE A 103 8.45 10.52 8.02
N LEU A 104 9.23 11.55 8.34
CA LEU A 104 10.67 11.52 8.31
C LEU A 104 11.19 11.52 9.75
N ARG A 105 11.85 10.41 10.14
CA ARG A 105 12.70 10.36 11.35
C ARG A 105 13.59 11.61 11.37
N ARG A 106 13.97 12.10 12.56
CA ARG A 106 14.84 13.29 12.71
C ARG A 106 16.08 13.22 11.79
N GLU A 107 16.63 12.02 11.61
CA GLU A 107 17.71 11.70 10.66
C GLU A 107 17.40 12.07 9.19
N SER A 108 16.19 11.74 8.72
CA SER A 108 15.75 11.96 7.35
C SER A 108 15.40 13.44 7.11
N ARG A 109 14.97 14.18 8.14
CA ARG A 109 14.70 15.62 8.05
C ARG A 109 15.94 16.44 7.70
N ARG A 110 17.12 16.06 8.19
CA ARG A 110 18.37 16.77 7.84
C ARG A 110 18.82 16.49 6.40
N ARG A 111 18.55 15.31 5.85
CA ARG A 111 18.92 14.97 4.46
C ARG A 111 17.92 15.47 3.41
N LEU A 112 16.66 15.68 3.80
CA LEU A 112 15.60 16.20 2.91
C LEU A 112 15.53 17.72 2.85
N GLN A 113 16.63 18.40 3.17
CA GLN A 113 16.70 19.86 3.29
C GLN A 113 16.74 20.62 1.95
N ARG A 114 16.67 19.93 0.80
CA ARG A 114 16.61 20.61 -0.51
C ARG A 114 15.33 21.42 -0.59
N SER A 115 15.49 22.75 -0.60
CA SER A 115 14.41 23.74 -0.64
C SER A 115 13.37 23.44 -1.72
N GLU A 116 13.82 22.99 -2.89
CA GLU A 116 13.02 22.66 -4.07
C GLU A 116 11.96 21.56 -3.84
N LEU A 117 12.17 20.64 -2.88
CA LEU A 117 11.25 19.53 -2.63
C LEU A 117 10.33 19.75 -1.42
N ARG A 118 10.55 20.82 -0.65
CA ARG A 118 9.84 21.03 0.62
C ARG A 118 8.42 21.52 0.38
N VAL A 119 7.46 20.93 1.09
CA VAL A 119 6.12 21.51 1.26
C VAL A 119 6.09 22.15 2.65
N ASN A 120 6.03 23.48 2.70
CA ASN A 120 5.95 24.23 3.95
C ASN A 120 4.49 24.39 4.38
N GLY A 121 4.23 24.16 5.66
CA GLY A 121 3.02 24.57 6.36
C GLY A 121 3.35 25.65 7.39
N SER A 122 2.36 26.00 8.22
CA SER A 122 2.48 27.06 9.23
C SER A 122 3.61 26.86 10.24
N SER A 123 4.02 25.62 10.53
CA SER A 123 5.06 25.28 11.52
C SER A 123 6.32 24.67 10.90
N GLY A 124 6.58 24.95 9.61
CA GLY A 124 7.73 24.43 8.88
C GLY A 124 7.36 23.33 7.89
N VAL A 125 8.28 22.42 7.59
CA VAL A 125 8.08 21.39 6.54
C VAL A 125 7.05 20.36 6.99
N VAL A 126 5.98 20.20 6.19
CA VAL A 126 4.88 19.25 6.46
C VAL A 126 4.88 18.04 5.52
N ALA A 127 5.55 18.14 4.37
CA ALA A 127 5.77 17.05 3.41
C ALA A 127 7.00 17.30 2.52
N CYS A 128 7.40 16.29 1.75
CA CYS A 128 8.45 16.40 0.74
C CYS A 128 7.94 15.82 -0.58
N LYS A 129 7.96 16.63 -1.63
CA LYS A 129 7.57 16.23 -2.99
C LYS A 129 8.57 15.23 -3.56
N SER A 130 8.10 14.32 -4.39
CA SER A 130 9.00 13.56 -5.28
C SER A 130 9.60 14.50 -6.33
N ALA A 131 10.72 14.11 -6.96
CA ALA A 131 11.28 14.89 -8.06
C ALA A 131 10.32 15.00 -9.26
N CYS A 132 9.53 13.94 -9.51
CA CYS A 132 8.49 13.98 -10.55
C CYS A 132 7.45 15.06 -10.25
N GLU A 133 6.95 15.14 -9.02
CA GLU A 133 5.96 16.14 -8.61
C GLU A 133 6.55 17.57 -8.55
N ALA A 134 7.83 17.69 -8.18
CA ALA A 134 8.49 18.99 -8.07
C ALA A 134 8.84 19.60 -9.44
N PHE A 135 9.28 18.79 -10.41
CA PHE A 135 9.85 19.28 -11.67
C PHE A 135 9.07 18.87 -12.91
N ASN A 136 8.20 17.86 -12.84
CA ASN A 136 7.40 17.33 -13.93
C ASN A 136 8.20 16.98 -15.21
N LYS A 137 9.45 16.51 -15.04
CA LYS A 137 10.33 16.16 -16.16
C LYS A 137 10.32 14.64 -16.44
N PRO A 138 10.44 14.21 -17.71
CA PRO A 138 10.41 12.80 -18.10
C PRO A 138 11.44 11.94 -17.35
N GLU A 139 12.63 12.45 -17.07
CA GLU A 139 13.70 11.74 -16.34
C GLU A 139 13.37 11.49 -14.87
N TYR A 140 12.50 12.29 -14.25
CA TYR A 140 12.08 12.11 -12.87
C TYR A 140 10.78 11.31 -12.75
N CYS A 141 9.93 11.39 -13.76
CA CYS A 141 8.67 10.67 -13.82
C CYS A 141 8.78 9.30 -14.52
N CYS A 142 9.92 9.01 -15.14
CA CYS A 142 10.15 7.83 -15.97
C CYS A 142 9.10 7.68 -17.08
N THR A 143 8.95 8.73 -17.91
CA THR A 143 8.01 8.77 -19.03
C THR A 143 8.72 9.04 -20.36
N GLY A 144 8.05 8.80 -21.49
CA GLY A 144 8.61 9.04 -22.82
C GLY A 144 9.90 8.24 -23.07
N ALA A 145 11.01 8.93 -23.37
CA ALA A 145 12.33 8.32 -23.55
C ALA A 145 12.85 7.59 -22.29
N PHE A 146 12.32 7.94 -21.11
CA PHE A 146 12.69 7.37 -19.80
C PHE A 146 11.69 6.28 -19.34
N SER A 147 10.91 5.70 -20.26
CA SER A 147 9.87 4.71 -19.95
C SER A 147 10.38 3.28 -19.71
N LYS A 148 11.70 3.08 -19.65
CA LYS A 148 12.32 1.78 -19.38
C LYS A 148 13.27 1.87 -18.19
N PRO A 149 13.48 0.77 -17.44
CA PRO A 149 14.43 0.74 -16.32
C PRO A 149 15.85 1.17 -16.72
N GLU A 150 16.28 0.80 -17.92
CA GLU A 150 17.62 1.10 -18.45
C GLU A 150 17.77 2.59 -18.78
N THR A 151 16.68 3.25 -19.19
CA THR A 151 16.70 4.66 -19.56
C THR A 151 16.33 5.61 -18.43
N CYS A 152 15.78 5.12 -17.30
CA CYS A 152 15.46 5.93 -16.12
C CYS A 152 16.26 5.50 -14.87
N PRO A 153 17.54 5.89 -14.75
CA PRO A 153 18.38 5.52 -13.61
C PRO A 153 18.03 6.32 -12.35
N PRO A 154 18.46 5.86 -11.15
CA PRO A 154 18.32 6.62 -9.91
C PRO A 154 18.99 8.00 -9.97
N THR A 155 18.27 9.05 -9.58
CA THR A 155 18.74 10.45 -9.59
C THR A 155 19.26 10.89 -8.22
N LYS A 156 19.88 12.09 -8.16
CA LYS A 156 20.27 12.71 -6.87
C LYS A 156 19.09 12.83 -5.91
N TYR A 157 17.87 12.97 -6.42
CA TYR A 157 16.67 13.09 -5.60
C TYR A 157 16.15 11.73 -5.12
N SER A 158 16.07 10.71 -5.99
CA SER A 158 15.63 9.38 -5.56
C SER A 158 16.60 8.75 -4.54
N LYS A 159 17.91 8.98 -4.71
CA LYS A 159 18.93 8.55 -3.73
C LYS A 159 18.71 9.14 -2.33
N ILE A 160 18.18 10.36 -2.20
CA ILE A 160 17.83 10.96 -0.89
C ILE A 160 16.72 10.14 -0.23
N PHE A 161 15.64 9.84 -0.97
CA PHE A 161 14.55 9.01 -0.45
C PHE A 161 15.01 7.60 -0.10
N LYS A 162 15.89 7.01 -0.93
CA LYS A 162 16.45 5.69 -0.68
C LYS A 162 17.30 5.65 0.58
N GLY A 163 18.16 6.66 0.78
CA GLY A 163 18.97 6.78 1.99
C GLY A 163 18.15 6.97 3.27
N ALA A 164 17.00 7.67 3.17
CA ALA A 164 16.09 7.83 4.29
C ALA A 164 15.24 6.58 4.56
N CYS A 165 14.87 5.84 3.51
CA CYS A 165 13.90 4.75 3.54
C CYS A 165 14.37 3.58 2.65
N PRO A 166 15.38 2.80 3.06
CA PRO A 166 16.05 1.83 2.17
C PRO A 166 15.15 0.74 1.60
N THR A 167 14.06 0.44 2.30
CA THR A 167 13.11 -0.61 1.93
C THR A 167 11.92 -0.09 1.11
N ALA A 168 11.81 1.23 0.91
CA ALA A 168 10.71 1.86 0.18
C ALA A 168 11.15 2.19 -1.25
N TYR A 169 10.18 2.20 -2.17
CA TYR A 169 10.40 2.71 -3.52
C TYR A 169 10.78 4.18 -3.44
N SER A 170 11.91 4.54 -4.04
CA SER A 170 12.38 5.92 -4.15
C SER A 170 12.10 6.57 -5.50
N TYR A 171 11.82 5.77 -6.52
CA TYR A 171 11.37 6.15 -7.86
C TYR A 171 10.69 4.95 -8.55
N VAL A 172 10.21 5.14 -9.79
CA VAL A 172 9.35 4.17 -10.51
C VAL A 172 9.97 2.77 -10.63
N TYR A 173 11.27 2.67 -10.92
CA TYR A 173 11.95 1.37 -11.14
C TYR A 173 12.78 0.88 -9.95
N ASP A 174 12.53 1.36 -8.74
CA ASP A 174 13.23 0.92 -7.51
C ASP A 174 12.71 -0.42 -6.96
N TYR A 175 12.71 -1.49 -7.76
CA TYR A 175 12.13 -2.77 -7.35
C TYR A 175 13.07 -3.68 -6.55
N ALA A 176 14.38 -3.68 -6.81
CA ALA A 176 15.30 -4.72 -6.31
C ALA A 176 15.36 -4.84 -4.78
N SER A 177 15.19 -3.73 -4.06
CA SER A 177 15.17 -3.70 -2.57
C SER A 177 13.85 -3.22 -1.98
N SER A 178 12.84 -2.99 -2.83
CA SER A 178 11.55 -2.41 -2.42
C SER A 178 10.34 -3.23 -2.83
N ARG A 179 10.52 -4.24 -3.70
CA ARG A 179 9.48 -5.19 -4.10
C ARG A 179 9.54 -6.41 -3.19
N PHE A 180 8.42 -6.70 -2.54
CA PHE A 180 8.22 -7.92 -1.76
C PHE A 180 6.87 -8.54 -2.14
N THR A 181 6.81 -9.86 -2.09
CA THR A 181 5.62 -10.64 -2.46
C THR A 181 5.21 -11.51 -1.28
N CYS A 182 3.91 -11.60 -1.03
CA CYS A 182 3.28 -12.53 -0.10
C CYS A 182 2.13 -13.24 -0.77
N THR A 183 1.90 -14.49 -0.39
CA THR A 183 0.71 -15.26 -0.75
C THR A 183 -0.15 -15.46 0.50
N SER A 184 -1.47 -15.38 0.35
CA SER A 184 -2.47 -15.71 1.40
C SER A 184 -2.17 -15.10 2.77
N ALA A 185 -1.90 -13.79 2.83
CA ALA A 185 -1.52 -13.09 4.04
C ALA A 185 -2.49 -11.96 4.37
N ASN A 186 -2.73 -11.75 5.66
CA ASN A 186 -3.29 -10.50 6.17
C ASN A 186 -2.16 -9.48 6.40
N TYR A 187 -2.54 -8.21 6.35
CA TYR A 187 -1.60 -7.10 6.27
C TYR A 187 -1.90 -6.03 7.31
N VAL A 188 -0.86 -5.56 8.00
CA VAL A 188 -0.96 -4.39 8.89
C VAL A 188 -0.25 -3.20 8.26
N ILE A 189 -0.97 -2.10 8.08
CA ILE A 189 -0.50 -0.80 7.59
C ILE A 189 -0.39 0.13 8.80
N SER A 190 0.83 0.46 9.23
CA SER A 190 1.03 1.33 10.39
C SER A 190 1.53 2.73 10.01
N PHE A 191 0.79 3.76 10.42
CA PHE A 191 1.23 5.14 10.36
C PHE A 191 2.11 5.46 11.58
N CYS A 192 3.20 6.21 11.39
CA CYS A 192 4.20 6.53 12.41
C CYS A 192 4.84 5.29 13.09
N SER A 193 5.51 4.45 12.29
CA SER A 193 6.29 3.29 12.76
C SER A 193 7.80 3.53 12.90
#